data_AF-A0A8S3GH14-F1
#
_entry.id   AF-A0A8S3GH14-F1
#
_cell.length_a   1.000
_cell.length_b   1.000
_cell.length_c   1.000
_cell.angle_alpha   90.00
_cell.angle_beta   90.00
_cell.angle_gamma   90.00
#
_symmetry.space_group_name_H-M   'P 1'
#
loop_
_entity.id
_entity.type
_entity.pdbx_description
1 polymer ?
#
loop_
_entity_poly.entity_id
_entity_poly.type
_entity_poly.pdbx_seq_one_letter_code
_entity_poly.pdbx_strand_id
1 'polypeptide(L)'
;DNKCLSRSLSSLNNPSANMPTINYELIGIVIHSGQANAGHYYSFIKDIRRRHSNNANQWYRFNDTSVEEIQLTEQMLEEECFGGTFRVQKDNNNSNEERTRFWNAYMLIYQCIEPSKLLPPPLAIPSSPNTNRSSRYVPGTAV
;
A
#
# COMPACT_ATOMS: atom_id res chain seq x y z
N ASP A 1 28.02 18.19 16.50
CA ASP A 1 28.64 17.93 15.19
C ASP A 1 29.28 16.56 15.17
N ASN A 2 28.84 15.65 14.28
CA ASN A 2 29.52 14.38 13.98
C ASN A 2 29.12 13.91 12.56
N LYS A 3 29.34 14.78 11.58
CA LYS A 3 29.32 14.42 10.15
C LYS A 3 30.71 13.89 9.78
N CYS A 4 30.74 12.92 8.86
CA CYS A 4 31.88 12.65 7.97
C CYS A 4 32.97 11.65 8.41
N LEU A 5 32.62 10.44 8.85
CA LEU A 5 33.56 9.29 8.83
C LEU A 5 32.82 7.96 8.60
N SER A 6 32.59 7.57 7.35
CA SER A 6 32.47 6.15 6.96
C SER A 6 32.36 5.89 5.46
N ARG A 7 32.37 6.92 4.60
CA ARG A 7 32.59 6.69 3.16
C ARG A 7 34.04 6.26 2.93
N SER A 8 34.22 4.94 2.79
CA SER A 8 35.12 4.24 1.86
C SER A 8 35.88 3.13 2.58
N LEU A 9 35.44 1.86 2.41
CA LEU A 9 36.30 0.65 2.33
C LEU A 9 35.53 -0.70 2.19
N SER A 10 34.36 -0.72 1.53
CA SER A 10 33.76 -1.99 1.08
C SER A 10 33.07 -1.87 -0.28
N SER A 11 33.79 -1.26 -1.22
CA SER A 11 33.56 -1.51 -2.64
C SER A 11 34.22 -2.84 -3.00
N LEU A 12 33.45 -3.94 -2.97
CA LEU A 12 33.53 -5.09 -3.87
C LEU A 12 32.44 -6.12 -3.47
N ASN A 13 31.56 -6.42 -4.44
CA ASN A 13 30.69 -7.60 -4.51
C ASN A 13 29.45 -7.69 -3.61
N ASN A 14 28.50 -6.76 -3.78
CA ASN A 14 27.10 -7.11 -3.58
C ASN A 14 26.21 -6.49 -4.68
N PRO A 15 25.69 -7.27 -5.65
CA PRO A 15 24.84 -6.74 -6.73
C PRO A 15 23.52 -6.12 -6.23
N SER A 16 23.21 -6.21 -4.93
CA SER A 16 22.04 -5.56 -4.33
C SER A 16 22.32 -4.16 -3.76
N ALA A 17 23.57 -3.67 -3.74
CA ALA A 17 23.96 -2.45 -3.03
C ALA A 17 23.50 -1.13 -3.71
N ASN A 18 22.84 -1.21 -4.87
CA ASN A 18 22.34 -0.03 -5.58
C ASN A 18 20.87 -0.18 -6.03
N MET A 19 20.12 -1.11 -5.41
CA MET A 19 18.69 -1.23 -5.66
C MET A 19 17.95 -0.14 -4.86
N PRO A 20 17.08 0.66 -5.50
CA PRO A 20 16.28 1.65 -4.79
C PRO A 20 15.42 0.94 -3.74
N THR A 21 15.37 1.48 -2.52
CA THR A 21 14.41 1.01 -1.51
C THR A 21 13.00 1.29 -2.00
N ILE A 22 12.18 0.24 -2.11
CA ILE A 22 10.79 0.32 -2.54
C ILE A 22 9.93 0.15 -1.30
N ASN A 23 9.27 1.23 -0.88
CA ASN A 23 8.36 1.20 0.25
C ASN A 23 6.94 0.91 -0.22
N TYR A 24 6.25 0.07 0.53
CA TYR A 24 4.86 -0.29 0.31
C TYR A 24 4.03 0.08 1.51
N GLU A 25 2.80 0.47 1.26
CA GLU A 25 1.83 0.81 2.28
C GLU A 25 0.65 -0.14 2.19
N LEU A 26 0.23 -0.67 3.35
CA LEU A 26 -0.97 -1.50 3.43
C LEU A 26 -2.20 -0.61 3.17
N ILE A 27 -2.97 -0.97 2.16
CA ILE A 27 -4.18 -0.24 1.76
C ILE A 27 -5.44 -1.09 1.82
N GLY A 28 -5.31 -2.41 1.97
CA GLY A 28 -6.44 -3.30 2.08
C GLY A 28 -6.09 -4.61 2.78
N ILE A 29 -7.05 -5.16 3.50
CA ILE A 29 -7.00 -6.46 4.16
C ILE A 29 -8.29 -7.19 3.82
N VAL A 30 -8.21 -8.36 3.21
CA VAL A 30 -9.36 -9.26 3.06
C VAL A 30 -9.32 -10.26 4.20
N ILE A 31 -10.41 -10.35 4.94
CA ILE A 31 -10.60 -11.31 6.01
C ILE A 31 -11.44 -12.46 5.49
N HIS A 32 -11.05 -13.69 5.81
CA HIS A 32 -11.89 -14.86 5.66
C HIS A 32 -12.31 -15.32 7.05
N SER A 33 -13.61 -15.55 7.25
CA SER A 33 -14.19 -16.06 8.48
C SER A 33 -14.91 -17.38 8.18
N GLY A 34 -14.32 -18.51 8.57
CA GLY A 34 -14.92 -19.81 8.37
C GLY A 34 -13.91 -20.95 8.21
N GLN A 35 -14.36 -21.98 7.51
CA GLN A 35 -13.60 -23.19 7.19
C GLN A 35 -13.00 -23.10 5.78
N ALA A 36 -12.04 -23.96 5.47
CA ALA A 36 -11.35 -23.95 4.17
C ALA A 36 -12.29 -24.07 2.95
N ASN A 37 -13.45 -24.73 3.11
CA ASN A 37 -14.42 -24.98 2.04
C ASN A 37 -15.65 -24.04 2.08
N ALA A 38 -15.83 -23.27 3.15
CA ALA A 38 -17.00 -22.43 3.34
C ALA A 38 -16.71 -21.33 4.37
N GLY A 39 -17.19 -20.12 4.12
CA GLY A 39 -17.05 -19.04 5.08
C GLY A 39 -17.60 -17.74 4.51
N HIS A 40 -17.22 -16.66 5.16
CA HIS A 40 -17.60 -15.31 4.82
C HIS A 40 -16.38 -14.45 4.56
N TYR A 41 -16.48 -13.56 3.57
CA TYR A 41 -15.41 -12.62 3.25
C TYR A 41 -15.88 -11.20 3.51
N TYR A 42 -15.02 -10.44 4.18
CA TYR A 42 -15.17 -9.00 4.36
C TYR A 42 -13.80 -8.35 4.22
N SER A 43 -13.76 -7.02 4.16
CA SER A 43 -12.49 -6.33 3.97
C SER A 43 -12.37 -5.03 4.75
N PHE A 44 -11.14 -4.70 5.13
CA PHE A 44 -10.75 -3.38 5.59
C PHE A 44 -10.03 -2.67 4.46
N ILE A 45 -10.49 -1.49 4.07
CA ILE A 45 -9.89 -0.74 2.96
C ILE A 45 -9.62 0.69 3.42
N LYS A 46 -8.42 1.17 3.10
CA LYS A 46 -7.98 2.54 3.35
C LYS A 46 -8.51 3.48 2.28
N ASP A 47 -9.05 4.63 2.66
CA ASP A 47 -9.38 5.69 1.69
C ASP A 47 -8.10 6.42 1.25
N ILE A 48 -7.54 5.96 0.14
CA ILE A 48 -6.33 6.53 -0.46
C ILE A 48 -6.57 7.87 -1.18
N ARG A 49 -7.81 8.35 -1.33
CA ARG A 49 -8.09 9.61 -2.05
C ARG A 49 -7.86 10.83 -1.15
N ARG A 50 -7.99 10.65 0.16
CA ARG A 50 -7.88 11.72 1.16
C ARG A 50 -6.47 11.90 1.74
N ARG A 51 -5.43 11.37 1.09
CA ARG A 51 -4.02 11.42 1.53
C ARG A 51 -3.51 12.83 1.86
N HIS A 52 -4.05 13.85 1.21
CA HIS A 52 -3.66 15.26 1.39
C HIS A 52 -4.59 16.05 2.33
N SER A 53 -5.52 15.38 3.00
CA SER A 53 -6.44 15.96 3.99
C SER A 53 -6.01 15.56 5.40
N ASN A 54 -6.51 16.27 6.42
CA ASN A 54 -6.30 15.94 7.84
C ASN A 54 -6.79 14.52 8.20
N ASN A 55 -7.54 13.85 7.33
CA ASN A 55 -8.05 12.47 7.48
C ASN A 55 -7.34 11.47 6.56
N ALA A 56 -6.02 11.61 6.35
CA ALA A 56 -5.22 10.76 5.45
C ALA A 56 -5.17 9.26 5.84
N ASN A 57 -5.68 8.89 7.01
CA ASN A 57 -5.63 7.54 7.57
C ASN A 57 -7.02 6.91 7.82
N GLN A 58 -8.03 7.31 7.05
CA GLN A 58 -9.36 6.74 7.20
C GLN A 58 -9.45 5.31 6.68
N TRP A 59 -9.99 4.40 7.49
CA TRP A 59 -10.27 3.02 7.12
C TRP A 59 -11.77 2.73 7.20
N TYR A 60 -12.20 1.77 6.38
CA TYR A 60 -13.58 1.31 6.35
C TYR A 60 -13.63 -0.21 6.32
N ARG A 61 -14.61 -0.77 7.02
CA ARG A 61 -15.02 -2.17 6.94
C ARG A 61 -16.12 -2.30 5.89
N PHE A 62 -15.87 -3.10 4.87
CA PHE A 62 -16.83 -3.49 3.85
C PHE A 62 -17.29 -4.92 4.14
N ASN A 63 -18.57 -5.07 4.49
CA ASN A 63 -19.19 -6.34 4.83
C ASN A 63 -20.54 -6.45 4.09
N ASP A 64 -20.50 -7.01 2.88
CA ASP A 64 -21.62 -7.08 1.94
C ASP A 64 -22.29 -5.73 1.69
N THR A 65 -23.50 -5.55 2.23
CA THR A 65 -24.30 -4.33 2.09
C THR A 65 -23.96 -3.28 3.15
N SER A 66 -23.13 -3.60 4.14
CA SER A 66 -22.71 -2.68 5.19
C SER A 66 -21.32 -2.11 4.92
N VAL A 67 -21.19 -0.79 5.05
CA VAL A 67 -19.91 -0.08 5.03
C VAL A 67 -19.82 0.77 6.29
N GLU A 68 -18.80 0.53 7.09
CA GLU A 68 -18.61 1.20 8.38
C GLU A 68 -17.23 1.83 8.46
N GLU A 69 -17.17 3.04 8.97
CA GLU A 69 -15.91 3.70 9.28
C GLU A 69 -15.26 3.03 10.51
N ILE A 70 -13.96 2.72 10.42
CA ILE A 70 -13.21 2.08 11.51
C ILE A 70 -11.90 2.82 11.76
N GLN A 71 -11.40 2.68 13.00
CA GLN A 71 -10.02 3.03 13.32
C GLN A 71 -9.19 1.74 13.35
N LEU A 72 -8.26 1.61 12.42
CA LEU A 72 -7.39 0.44 12.33
C LEU A 72 -6.25 0.56 13.36
N THR A 73 -6.54 0.21 14.61
CA THR A 73 -5.56 0.18 15.72
C THR A 73 -4.77 -1.13 15.73
N GLU A 74 -3.63 -1.17 16.44
CA GLU A 74 -2.86 -2.41 16.63
C GLU A 74 -3.70 -3.51 17.29
N GLN A 75 -4.48 -3.16 18.31
CA GLN A 75 -5.40 -4.09 18.97
C GLN A 75 -6.43 -4.67 17.99
N MET A 76 -7.04 -3.82 17.14
CA MET A 76 -8.00 -4.30 16.13
C MET A 76 -7.33 -5.24 15.12
N LEU A 77 -6.10 -4.93 14.69
CA LEU A 77 -5.34 -5.81 13.79
C LEU A 77 -5.08 -7.17 14.43
N GLU A 78 -4.66 -7.18 15.69
CA GLU A 78 -4.46 -8.44 16.42
C GLU A 78 -5.75 -9.25 16.53
N GLU A 79 -6.87 -8.60 16.85
CA GLU A 79 -8.17 -9.24 17.07
C GLU A 79 -8.82 -9.77 15.78
N GLU A 80 -8.73 -9.01 14.69
CA GLU A 80 -9.44 -9.30 13.44
C GLU A 80 -8.56 -9.99 12.38
N CYS A 81 -7.25 -9.72 12.37
CA CYS A 81 -6.39 -10.06 11.24
C CYS A 81 -5.38 -11.16 11.54
N PHE A 82 -4.85 -11.26 12.77
CA PHE A 82 -3.71 -12.16 13.02
C PHE A 82 -4.12 -13.63 13.23
N GLY A 83 -5.39 -13.88 13.56
CA GLY A 83 -5.88 -15.22 13.89
C GLY A 83 -5.36 -15.69 15.26
N GLY A 84 -4.87 -16.93 15.33
CA GLY A 84 -4.35 -17.52 16.56
C GLY A 84 -5.44 -17.95 17.54
N THR A 85 -5.07 -18.08 18.81
CA THR A 85 -5.99 -18.46 19.89
C THR A 85 -6.30 -17.26 20.80
N PHE A 86 -7.46 -17.29 21.42
CA PHE A 86 -7.89 -16.29 22.40
C PHE A 86 -8.50 -16.98 23.62
N ARG A 87 -8.38 -16.33 24.78
CA ARG A 87 -8.89 -16.85 26.05
C ARG A 87 -10.26 -16.27 26.31
N VAL A 88 -11.21 -17.12 26.66
CA VAL A 88 -12.55 -16.71 27.09
C VAL A 88 -12.65 -16.90 28.59
N GLN A 89 -12.90 -15.81 29.31
CA GLN A 89 -13.19 -15.85 30.74
C GLN A 89 -14.66 -16.24 30.91
N LYS A 90 -14.93 -17.32 31.64
CA LYS A 90 -16.30 -17.71 32.04
C LYS A 90 -16.58 -17.15 33.43
N ASP A 91 -17.67 -16.41 33.56
CA ASP A 91 -18.03 -15.67 34.78
C ASP A 91 -18.17 -16.51 36.06
N ASN A 92 -18.29 -17.85 35.95
CA ASN A 92 -18.63 -18.72 37.09
C ASN A 92 -17.68 -19.92 37.33
N ASN A 93 -16.58 -20.10 36.61
CA ASN A 93 -15.64 -21.20 36.88
C ASN A 93 -14.20 -20.81 36.53
N ASN A 94 -13.25 -21.20 37.39
CA ASN A 94 -11.81 -20.88 37.33
C ASN A 94 -11.05 -21.57 36.17
N SER A 95 -11.74 -21.89 35.08
CA SER A 95 -11.19 -22.53 33.89
C SER A 95 -11.14 -21.51 32.74
N ASN A 96 -9.94 -21.05 32.39
CA ASN A 96 -9.72 -20.26 31.18
C ASN A 96 -9.80 -21.19 29.97
N GLU A 97 -10.84 -21.04 29.14
CA GLU A 97 -11.01 -21.82 27.92
C GLU A 97 -10.26 -21.11 26.77
N GLU A 98 -9.35 -21.81 26.11
CA GLU A 98 -8.64 -21.31 24.94
C GLU A 98 -9.37 -21.76 23.67
N ARG A 99 -9.68 -20.79 22.79
CA ARG A 99 -10.38 -21.03 21.52
C ARG A 99 -9.55 -20.53 20.35
N THR A 100 -9.59 -21.26 19.25
CA THR A 100 -8.98 -20.80 17.99
C THR A 100 -9.92 -19.81 17.29
N ARG A 101 -9.39 -18.69 16.82
CA ARG A 101 -10.12 -17.78 15.94
C ARG A 101 -10.35 -18.46 14.60
N PHE A 102 -11.59 -18.45 14.14
CA PHE A 102 -11.96 -18.96 12.81
C PHE A 102 -11.98 -17.85 11.75
N TRP A 103 -11.45 -16.67 12.08
CA TRP A 103 -11.27 -15.55 11.16
C TRP A 103 -9.85 -15.00 11.26
N ASN A 104 -9.31 -14.60 10.11
CA ASN A 104 -8.01 -13.94 10.00
C ASN A 104 -7.82 -13.33 8.60
N ALA A 105 -6.74 -12.56 8.44
CA ALA A 105 -6.34 -12.01 7.16
C ALA A 105 -6.01 -13.12 6.18
N TYR A 106 -6.73 -13.11 5.06
CA TYR A 106 -6.55 -14.02 3.94
C TYR A 106 -5.70 -13.41 2.83
N MET A 107 -5.92 -12.13 2.51
CA MET A 107 -5.12 -11.38 1.54
C MET A 107 -4.76 -9.99 2.04
N LEU A 108 -3.53 -9.57 1.80
CA LEU A 108 -3.05 -8.23 2.08
C LEU A 108 -2.81 -7.49 0.78
N ILE A 109 -3.34 -6.27 0.66
CA ILE A 109 -3.19 -5.42 -0.51
C ILE A 109 -2.29 -4.24 -0.15
N TYR A 110 -1.18 -4.13 -0.87
CA TYR A 110 -0.19 -3.09 -0.68
C TYR A 110 -0.09 -2.18 -1.91
N GLN A 111 0.15 -0.89 -1.69
CA GLN A 111 0.44 0.09 -2.72
C GLN A 111 1.90 0.56 -2.61
N CYS A 112 2.62 0.58 -3.73
CA CYS A 112 3.95 1.18 -3.79
C CYS A 112 3.87 2.69 -3.58
N ILE A 113 4.66 3.24 -2.65
CA ILE A 113 4.65 4.67 -2.30
C ILE A 113 5.31 5.52 -3.40
N GLU A 114 6.35 4.99 -4.05
CA GLU A 114 7.10 5.70 -5.10
C GLU A 114 7.26 4.80 -6.35
N PRO A 115 6.18 4.57 -7.12
CA PRO A 115 6.26 3.73 -8.32
C PRO A 115 7.23 4.30 -9.37
N SER A 116 7.50 5.61 -9.33
CA SER A 116 8.49 6.26 -10.18
C SER A 116 9.93 5.80 -9.93
N LYS A 117 10.25 5.26 -8.73
CA LYS A 117 11.56 4.62 -8.48
C LYS A 117 11.71 3.26 -9.16
N LEU A 118 10.60 2.65 -9.58
CA LEU A 118 10.59 1.37 -10.30
C LEU A 118 10.71 1.56 -11.81
N LEU A 119 10.39 2.74 -12.32
CA LEU A 119 10.43 3.04 -13.74
C LEU A 119 11.78 3.67 -14.09
N PRO A 120 12.47 3.22 -15.15
CA PRO A 120 13.57 4.00 -15.70
C PRO A 120 13.04 5.39 -16.10
N PRO A 121 13.87 6.45 -16.01
CA PRO A 121 13.47 7.78 -16.47
C PRO A 121 12.86 7.68 -17.88
N PRO A 122 11.79 8.43 -18.19
CA PRO A 122 11.29 8.51 -19.55
C PRO A 122 12.47 8.79 -20.47
N LEU A 123 12.65 7.97 -21.52
CA LEU A 123 13.68 8.21 -22.52
C LEU A 123 13.54 9.66 -22.97
N ALA A 124 14.57 10.47 -22.71
CA ALA A 124 14.59 11.85 -23.13
C ALA A 124 14.36 11.85 -24.64
N ILE A 125 13.20 12.34 -25.09
CA ILE A 125 12.96 12.52 -26.52
C ILE A 125 14.02 13.51 -26.98
N PRO A 126 14.96 13.12 -27.87
CA PRO A 126 15.92 14.08 -28.39
C PRO A 126 15.11 15.20 -29.06
N SER A 127 15.32 16.44 -28.61
CA SER A 127 14.71 17.61 -29.23
C SER A 127 14.99 17.54 -30.72
N SER A 128 13.92 17.52 -31.52
CA SER A 128 14.04 17.49 -32.98
C SER A 128 14.94 18.66 -33.42
N PRO A 129 15.88 18.44 -34.35
CA PRO A 129 16.73 19.52 -34.81
C PRO A 129 15.86 20.64 -35.37
N ASN A 130 16.13 21.83 -34.87
CA ASN A 130 15.45 23.08 -35.17
C ASN A 130 15.41 23.29 -36.68
N THR A 131 14.30 22.94 -37.34
CA THR A 131 14.09 23.27 -38.75
C THR A 131 13.62 24.70 -38.80
N ASN A 132 14.57 25.63 -38.92
CA ASN A 132 14.33 26.99 -39.38
C ASN A 132 13.72 26.93 -40.79
N ARG A 133 12.40 26.72 -40.87
CA ARG A 133 11.65 26.89 -42.10
C ARG A 133 11.02 28.28 -42.05
N SER A 134 11.75 29.26 -42.59
CA SER A 134 11.21 30.60 -42.86
C SER A 134 9.91 30.46 -43.66
N SER A 135 8.79 30.77 -43.02
CA SER A 135 7.49 30.88 -43.68
C SER A 135 7.50 32.14 -44.54
N ARG A 136 7.71 31.98 -45.85
CA ARG A 136 7.33 33.00 -46.83
C ARG A 136 5.82 32.91 -46.99
N TYR A 137 5.11 33.88 -46.40
CA TYR A 137 3.70 34.12 -46.64
C TYR A 137 3.52 34.74 -48.04
N VAL A 138 2.65 34.15 -48.86
CA VAL A 138 2.21 34.73 -50.13
C VAL A 138 0.69 34.90 -50.01
N PRO A 139 0.14 36.14 -50.05
CA PRO A 139 -1.30 36.32 -49.95
C PRO A 139 -1.98 35.97 -51.28
N GLY A 140 -2.99 35.13 -51.21
CA GLY A 140 -3.84 34.77 -52.34
C GLY A 140 -4.91 35.85 -52.59
N THR A 141 -5.00 36.28 -53.85
CA THR A 141 -6.07 37.13 -54.38
C THR A 141 -7.36 36.32 -54.50
N ALA A 142 -8.44 36.81 -53.91
CA ALA A 142 -9.77 36.24 -54.07
C ALA A 142 -10.33 36.57 -55.47
N VAL A 143 -10.99 35.58 -56.08
CA VAL A 143 -11.93 35.72 -57.21
C VAL A 143 -13.25 35.10 -56.81
#